data_AF-A0A926A5R0-F1
#
_entry.id   AF-A0A926A5R0-F1
#
_cell.length_a   1.000
_cell.length_b   1.000
_cell.length_c   1.000
_cell.angle_alpha   90.00
_cell.angle_beta   90.00
_cell.angle_gamma   90.00
#
_symmetry.space_group_name_H-M   'P 1'
#
loop_
_entity.id
_entity.type
_entity.pdbx_description
1 polymer ?
#
loop_
_entity_poly.entity_id
_entity_poly.type
_entity_poly.pdbx_seq_one_letter_code
_entity_poly.pdbx_strand_id
1 'polypeptide(L)'
;MNISLVAMMAGLFVVPGILLSFSHRLRRRPNRLQSAFWGAIVAHIVAIIAATVASMISPEQWTAGDTWRGVFGFWMMLVAPLLGAAIGYFKGSNSHAR
;
A
#
# COMPACT_ATOMS: atom_id res chain seq x y z
N MET A 1 18.42 14.05 5.86
CA MET A 1 17.39 13.59 4.91
C MET A 1 16.08 13.49 5.67
N ASN A 2 14.99 14.07 5.16
CA ASN A 2 13.73 14.16 5.90
C ASN A 2 13.04 12.79 5.94
N ILE A 3 12.58 12.31 7.11
CA ILE A 3 12.11 10.93 7.30
C ILE A 3 10.91 10.57 6.38
N SER A 4 10.08 11.56 6.08
CA SER A 4 8.95 11.43 5.16
C SER A 4 9.38 11.09 3.73
N LEU A 5 10.50 11.67 3.26
CA LEU A 5 11.05 11.40 1.92
C LEU A 5 11.55 9.96 1.81
N VAL A 6 12.15 9.43 2.89
CA VAL A 6 12.58 8.03 2.97
C VAL A 6 11.37 7.10 2.95
N ALA A 7 10.31 7.43 3.70
CA ALA A 7 9.06 6.68 3.67
C ALA A 7 8.41 6.67 2.28
N MET A 8 8.46 7.79 1.54
CA MET A 8 8.02 7.84 0.14
C MET A 8 8.77 6.84 -0.72
N MET A 9 10.11 6.90 -0.67
CA MET A 9 10.98 6.08 -1.50
C MET A 9 10.80 4.60 -1.18
N ALA A 10 10.66 4.27 0.11
CA ALA A 10 10.34 2.92 0.54
C ALA A 10 8.96 2.48 0.01
N GLY A 11 7.94 3.31 0.13
CA GLY A 11 6.62 3.05 -0.44
C GLY A 11 6.66 2.82 -1.95
N LEU A 12 7.42 3.63 -2.68
CA LEU A 12 7.45 3.61 -4.15
C LEU A 12 8.24 2.44 -4.74
N PHE A 13 9.31 2.02 -4.07
CA PHE A 13 10.25 1.02 -4.61
C PHE A 13 10.26 -0.28 -3.83
N VAL A 14 10.27 -0.21 -2.50
CA VAL A 14 10.40 -1.41 -1.65
C VAL A 14 9.11 -2.20 -1.64
N VAL A 15 7.95 -1.54 -1.47
CA VAL A 15 6.65 -2.23 -1.47
C VAL A 15 6.38 -2.98 -2.78
N PRO A 16 6.45 -2.36 -3.98
CA PRO A 16 6.26 -3.09 -5.22
C PRO A 16 7.37 -4.13 -5.47
N GLY A 17 8.61 -3.89 -5.06
CA GLY A 17 9.68 -4.89 -5.13
C GLY A 17 9.39 -6.15 -4.30
N ILE A 18 8.85 -5.97 -3.09
CA ILE A 18 8.38 -7.06 -2.24
C ILE A 18 7.19 -7.77 -2.92
N LEU A 19 6.19 -7.03 -3.39
CA LEU A 19 5.04 -7.62 -4.07
C LEU A 19 5.44 -8.43 -5.32
N LEU A 20 6.36 -7.91 -6.14
CA LEU A 20 6.92 -8.64 -7.29
C LEU A 20 7.63 -9.92 -6.85
N SER A 21 8.45 -9.86 -5.81
CA SER A 21 9.13 -11.03 -5.25
C SER A 21 8.15 -12.09 -4.76
N PHE A 22 7.04 -11.67 -4.14
CA PHE A 22 5.96 -12.56 -3.70
C PHE A 22 5.15 -13.13 -4.86
N SER A 23 4.99 -12.39 -5.98
CA SER A 23 4.24 -12.84 -7.15
C SER A 23 4.80 -14.14 -7.75
N HIS A 24 6.13 -14.25 -7.81
CA HIS A 24 6.80 -15.46 -8.30
C HIS A 24 6.53 -16.68 -7.41
N ARG A 25 6.33 -16.48 -6.11
CA ARG A 25 6.10 -17.55 -5.13
C ARG A 25 4.62 -17.93 -5.00
N LEU A 26 3.72 -17.20 -5.66
CA LEU A 26 2.28 -17.32 -5.44
C LEU A 26 1.62 -18.45 -6.26
N ARG A 27 2.29 -18.93 -7.32
CA ARG A 27 1.72 -19.85 -8.33
C ARG A 27 1.25 -21.23 -7.79
N ARG A 28 1.72 -21.65 -6.61
CA ARG A 28 1.31 -22.90 -5.93
C ARG A 28 0.76 -22.69 -4.52
N ARG A 29 0.40 -21.45 -4.16
CA ARG A 29 -0.06 -21.11 -2.80
C ARG A 29 -1.58 -21.19 -2.67
N PRO A 30 -2.11 -21.45 -1.46
CA PRO A 30 -3.55 -21.53 -1.20
C PRO A 30 -4.28 -20.21 -1.52
N ASN A 31 -5.57 -20.32 -1.85
CA ASN A 31 -6.43 -19.21 -2.26
C ASN A 31 -6.44 -18.03 -1.26
N ARG A 32 -6.25 -18.29 0.04
CA ARG A 32 -6.12 -17.25 1.09
C ARG A 32 -4.95 -16.30 0.84
N LEU A 33 -3.78 -16.86 0.53
CA LEU A 33 -2.57 -16.06 0.26
C LEU A 33 -2.67 -15.34 -1.08
N GLN A 34 -3.33 -15.95 -2.07
CA GLN A 34 -3.63 -15.29 -3.33
C GLN A 34 -4.57 -14.09 -3.13
N SER A 35 -5.63 -14.25 -2.35
CA SER A 35 -6.57 -13.17 -2.05
C SER A 35 -5.92 -12.05 -1.24
N ALA A 36 -5.08 -12.38 -0.26
CA ALA A 36 -4.26 -11.40 0.47
C ALA A 36 -3.34 -10.61 -0.47
N PHE A 37 -2.63 -11.30 -1.35
CA PHE A 37 -1.74 -10.66 -2.32
C PHE A 37 -2.48 -9.67 -3.24
N TRP A 38 -3.61 -10.08 -3.80
CA TRP A 38 -4.43 -9.20 -4.63
C TRP A 38 -5.02 -8.03 -3.84
N GLY A 39 -5.44 -8.26 -2.59
CA GLY A 39 -5.88 -7.19 -1.70
C GLY A 39 -4.78 -6.17 -1.43
N ALA A 40 -3.54 -6.63 -1.24
CA ALA A 40 -2.37 -5.77 -1.06
C ALA A 40 -2.09 -4.90 -2.29
N ILE A 41 -2.15 -5.50 -3.49
CA ILE A 41 -1.97 -4.78 -4.76
C ILE A 41 -3.02 -3.68 -4.91
N VAL A 42 -4.31 -4.02 -4.76
CA VAL A 42 -5.41 -3.07 -4.94
C VAL A 42 -5.26 -1.90 -3.98
N ALA A 43 -5.01 -2.18 -2.70
CA ALA A 43 -4.83 -1.14 -1.70
C ALA A 43 -3.58 -0.27 -1.96
N HIS A 44 -2.49 -0.85 -2.47
CA HIS A 44 -1.31 -0.10 -2.86
C HIS A 44 -1.57 0.84 -4.06
N ILE A 45 -2.32 0.37 -5.07
CA ILE A 45 -2.71 1.21 -6.22
C ILE A 45 -3.58 2.39 -5.76
N VAL A 46 -4.55 2.14 -4.86
CA VAL A 46 -5.38 3.21 -4.28
C VAL A 46 -4.52 4.22 -3.51
N ALA A 47 -3.53 3.76 -2.75
CA ALA A 47 -2.60 4.64 -2.05
C ALA A 47 -1.73 5.47 -3.02
N ILE A 48 -1.31 4.92 -4.16
CA ILE A 48 -0.60 5.67 -5.20
C ILE A 48 -1.48 6.78 -5.78
N ILE A 49 -2.76 6.50 -6.04
CA ILE A 49 -3.71 7.50 -6.53
C ILE A 49 -3.88 8.61 -5.47
N ALA A 50 -4.10 8.24 -4.21
CA ALA A 50 -4.24 9.21 -3.11
C ALA A 50 -3.00 10.10 -2.95
N ALA A 51 -1.81 9.50 -2.99
CA ALA A 51 -0.54 10.23 -2.92
C ALA A 51 -0.34 11.16 -4.12
N THR A 52 -0.72 10.71 -5.33
CA THR A 52 -0.69 11.54 -6.54
C THR A 52 -1.61 12.74 -6.40
N VAL A 53 -2.85 12.54 -5.94
CA VAL A 53 -3.81 13.64 -5.71
C VAL A 53 -3.28 14.60 -4.65
N ALA A 54 -2.73 14.10 -3.54
CA ALA A 54 -2.10 14.94 -2.53
C ALA A 54 -0.94 15.76 -3.10
N SER A 55 -0.15 15.20 -4.03
CA SER A 55 0.96 15.93 -4.67
C SER A 55 0.53 17.08 -5.59
N MET A 56 -0.74 17.11 -6.02
CA MET A 56 -1.29 18.19 -6.86
C MET A 56 -1.67 19.45 -6.06
N ILE A 57 -1.72 19.37 -4.73
CA ILE A 57 -2.04 20.53 -3.87
C ILE A 57 -0.78 21.39 -3.72
N SER A 58 -0.88 22.70 -4.02
CA SER A 58 0.26 23.61 -4.08
C SER A 58 1.05 23.63 -2.76
N PRO A 59 2.40 23.50 -2.76
CA PRO A 59 3.25 23.43 -1.56
C PRO A 59 3.03 24.55 -0.54
N GLU A 60 2.61 25.73 -1.01
CA GLU A 60 2.32 26.96 -0.25
C GLU A 60 1.02 26.89 0.55
N GLN A 61 0.12 25.96 0.21
CA GLN A 61 -1.07 25.63 1.00
C GLN A 61 -0.76 24.61 2.12
N TRP A 62 0.45 24.03 2.12
CA TRP A 62 0.87 23.06 3.14
C TRP A 62 1.71 23.76 4.21
N THR A 63 1.12 23.95 5.37
CA THR A 63 1.86 24.43 6.54
C THR A 63 2.78 23.34 7.07
N ALA A 64 3.88 23.71 7.73
CA ALA A 64 4.84 22.75 8.31
C ALA A 64 4.21 21.84 9.39
N GLY A 65 3.02 22.18 9.88
CA GLY A 65 2.20 21.37 10.79
C GLY A 65 1.21 20.43 10.09
N ASP A 66 1.14 20.39 8.76
CA ASP A 66 0.15 19.56 8.04
C ASP A 66 0.54 18.08 8.03
N THR A 67 0.12 17.40 9.11
CA THR A 67 0.18 15.95 9.31
C THR A 67 -0.44 15.18 8.13
N TRP A 68 -1.38 15.80 7.41
CA TRP A 68 -2.05 15.23 6.25
C TRP A 68 -1.09 14.89 5.09
N ARG A 69 0.00 15.65 4.88
CA ARG A 69 0.98 15.33 3.82
C ARG A 69 1.77 14.10 4.18
N GLY A 70 2.19 14.05 5.44
CA GLY A 70 2.82 12.90 6.10
C GLY A 70 1.99 11.64 5.87
N VAL A 71 0.77 11.66 6.37
CA VAL A 71 -0.10 10.49 6.46
C VAL A 71 -0.57 10.00 5.09
N PHE A 72 -1.09 10.90 4.24
CA PHE A 72 -1.69 10.52 2.95
C PHE A 72 -0.67 10.37 1.82
N GLY A 73 0.40 11.18 1.82
CA GLY A 73 1.44 11.11 0.80
C GLY A 73 2.48 10.02 1.05
N PHE A 74 2.85 9.77 2.32
CA PHE A 74 4.03 8.96 2.65
C PHE A 74 3.71 7.65 3.37
N TRP A 75 2.85 7.69 4.39
CA TRP A 75 2.56 6.51 5.20
C TRP A 75 1.51 5.59 4.57
N MET A 76 0.58 6.15 3.81
CA MET A 76 -0.48 5.37 3.14
C MET A 76 0.09 4.32 2.18
N MET A 77 1.17 4.63 1.46
CA MET A 77 1.81 3.67 0.55
C MET A 77 2.38 2.43 1.26
N LEU A 78 2.75 2.57 2.55
CA LEU A 78 3.28 1.48 3.39
C LEU A 78 2.18 0.72 4.11
N VAL A 79 1.17 1.43 4.64
CA VAL A 79 0.13 0.83 5.50
C VAL A 79 -1.02 0.24 4.68
N ALA A 80 -1.45 0.90 3.61
CA ALA A 80 -2.57 0.43 2.79
C ALA A 80 -2.37 -0.99 2.22
N PRO A 81 -1.19 -1.37 1.68
CA PRO A 81 -0.96 -2.74 1.20
C PRO A 81 -1.11 -3.78 2.32
N LEU A 82 -0.68 -3.46 3.55
CA LEU A 82 -0.82 -4.37 4.71
C LEU A 82 -2.29 -4.54 5.10
N LEU A 83 -3.06 -3.46 5.11
CA LEU A 83 -4.51 -3.52 5.37
C LEU A 83 -5.24 -4.27 4.25
N GLY A 84 -4.91 -4.01 2.99
CA GLY A 84 -5.43 -4.73 1.84
C GLY A 84 -5.10 -6.22 1.90
N ALA A 85 -3.87 -6.57 2.33
CA ALA A 85 -3.46 -7.94 2.54
C ALA A 85 -4.29 -8.63 3.62
N ALA A 86 -4.49 -7.97 4.77
CA ALA A 86 -5.29 -8.50 5.87
C ALA A 86 -6.75 -8.74 5.44
N ILE A 87 -7.38 -7.75 4.80
CA ILE A 87 -8.76 -7.86 4.30
C ILE A 87 -8.87 -9.00 3.28
N GLY A 88 -7.94 -9.08 2.33
CA GLY A 88 -7.89 -10.15 1.34
C GLY A 88 -7.71 -11.53 1.97
N TYR A 89 -6.84 -11.64 2.99
CA TYR A 89 -6.62 -12.89 3.72
C TYR A 89 -7.90 -13.39 4.40
N PHE A 90 -8.62 -12.52 5.11
CA PHE A 90 -9.88 -12.87 5.76
C PHE A 90 -10.99 -13.21 4.76
N LYS A 91 -11.09 -12.47 3.64
CA LYS A 91 -12.09 -12.74 2.60
C LYS A 91 -11.85 -14.08 1.90
N GLY A 92 -10.60 -14.39 1.57
CA GLY A 92 -10.21 -15.69 1.01
C GLY A 92 -10.32 -16.85 2.01
N SER A 93 -10.41 -16.57 3.31
CA SER A 93 -10.65 -17.59 4.33
C SER A 93 -12.10 -18.07 4.32
N ASN A 94 -13.05 -17.16 4.14
CA ASN A 94 -14.49 -17.45 4.13
C ASN A 94 -14.96 -18.23 2.88
N SER A 95 -14.21 -18.23 1.78
CA SER A 95 -14.56 -19.00 0.57
C SER A 95 -14.32 -20.51 0.68
N HIS A 96 -13.65 -20.98 1.75
CA HIS A 96 -13.52 -22.42 2.04
C HIS A 96 -14.52 -22.93 3.10
N ALA A 97 -15.32 -22.02 3.69
CA ALA A 97 -16.34 -22.37 4.67
C ALA A 97 -17.76 -22.48 4.05
N ARG A 98 -17.87 -22.35 2.72
CA ARG A 98 -19.06 -22.60 1.91
C ARG A 98 -18.78 -23.76 0.98
#